data_AF-A0A3D3XNP5-F1
#
_entry.id   AF-A0A3D3XNP5-F1
#
_cell.length_a   1.000
_cell.length_b   1.000
_cell.length_c   1.000
_cell.angle_alpha   90.00
_cell.angle_beta   90.00
_cell.angle_gamma   90.00
#
_symmetry.space_group_name_H-M   'P 1'
#
loop_
_entity.id
_entity.type
_entity.pdbx_description
1 polymer ?
#
loop_
_entity_poly.entity_id
_entity_poly.type
_entity_poly.pdbx_seq_one_letter_code
_entity_poly.pdbx_strand_id
1 'polypeptide(L)'
;ELEGKFIDNAIHSLELRGNAQNITHSINDEKAVEGINKTECAYISISFEEGYVQKINANKSVEASYTPWESVSEEMKSLPGCIPLFEKRTLKNQTRPNLQ
;
A
#
# COMPACT_ATOMS: atom_id res chain seq x y z
N GLU A 1 -12.03 -10.09 0.15
CA GLU A 1 -12.01 -10.46 1.58
C GLU A 1 -10.65 -10.13 2.17
N LEU A 2 -10.61 -9.47 3.33
CA LEU A 2 -9.38 -9.12 4.05
C LEU A 2 -9.32 -9.92 5.35
N GLU A 3 -8.29 -10.73 5.51
CA GLU A 3 -8.03 -11.53 6.70
C GLU A 3 -6.71 -11.11 7.36
N GLY A 4 -6.66 -11.16 8.69
CA GLY A 4 -5.48 -10.82 9.47
C GLY A 4 -5.14 -11.89 10.50
N LYS A 5 -3.86 -12.26 10.58
CA LYS A 5 -3.31 -13.15 11.61
C LYS A 5 -2.56 -12.33 12.65
N PHE A 6 -2.96 -12.49 13.90
CA PHE A 6 -2.34 -11.84 15.04
C PHE A 6 -1.68 -12.90 15.94
N ILE A 7 -0.45 -12.64 16.37
CA ILE A 7 0.32 -13.49 17.30
C ILE A 7 0.88 -12.55 18.37
N ASP A 8 0.74 -12.90 19.64
CA ASP A 8 1.23 -12.11 20.77
C ASP A 8 0.77 -10.63 20.74
N ASN A 9 -0.51 -10.42 20.39
CA ASN A 9 -1.13 -9.10 20.19
C ASN A 9 -0.46 -8.23 19.11
N ALA A 10 0.40 -8.80 18.28
CA ALA A 10 1.03 -8.15 17.14
C ALA A 10 0.50 -8.70 15.82
N ILE A 11 0.42 -7.84 14.81
CA ILE A 11 0.08 -8.27 13.45
C ILE A 11 1.23 -9.09 12.88
N HIS A 12 0.91 -10.27 12.38
CA HIS A 12 1.90 -11.20 11.80
C HIS A 12 1.74 -11.30 10.28
N SER A 13 0.50 -11.36 9.80
CA SER A 13 0.22 -11.32 8.37
C SER A 13 -1.14 -10.74 8.04
N LEU A 14 -1.23 -10.09 6.87
CA LEU A 14 -2.49 -9.69 6.24
C LEU A 14 -2.64 -10.40 4.91
N GLU A 15 -3.87 -10.74 4.57
CA GLU A 15 -4.19 -11.41 3.33
C GLU A 15 -5.45 -10.82 2.70
N LEU A 16 -5.32 -10.35 1.46
CA LEU A 16 -6.41 -9.81 0.66
C LEU A 16 -6.70 -10.78 -0.48
N ARG A 17 -7.88 -11.41 -0.44
CA ARG A 17 -8.35 -12.40 -1.42
C ARG A 17 -9.49 -11.83 -2.25
N GLY A 18 -9.45 -12.10 -3.56
CA GLY A 18 -10.51 -11.75 -4.50
C GLY A 18 -10.43 -10.28 -4.93
N ASN A 19 -10.18 -10.07 -6.23
CA ASN A 19 -10.02 -8.75 -6.87
C ASN A 19 -9.16 -7.80 -6.03
N ALA A 20 -8.01 -8.30 -5.57
CA ALA A 20 -7.10 -7.53 -4.74
C ALA A 20 -6.46 -6.44 -5.61
N GLN A 21 -6.82 -5.19 -5.34
CA GLN A 21 -6.28 -4.03 -6.03
C GLN A 21 -5.44 -3.20 -5.06
N ASN A 22 -4.29 -2.72 -5.53
CA ASN A 22 -3.49 -1.73 -4.82
C ASN A 22 -3.19 -0.54 -5.72
N ILE A 23 -3.09 0.63 -5.10
CA ILE A 23 -2.56 1.85 -5.70
C ILE A 23 -1.48 2.36 -4.76
N THR A 24 -0.26 2.50 -5.27
CA THR A 24 0.87 3.08 -4.54
C THR A 24 1.37 4.31 -5.27
N HIS A 25 1.69 5.35 -4.49
CA HIS A 25 2.16 6.63 -5.01
C HIS A 25 3.67 6.69 -4.89
N SER A 26 4.34 6.82 -6.04
CA SER A 26 5.79 7.08 -6.11
C SER A 26 6.04 8.53 -5.74
N ILE A 27 6.93 8.76 -4.77
CA ILE A 27 7.22 10.09 -4.26
C ILE A 27 8.74 10.29 -4.26
N ASN A 28 9.16 11.44 -4.78
CA ASN A 28 10.56 11.81 -4.88
C ASN A 28 11.11 12.45 -3.61
N ASP A 29 12.40 12.78 -3.65
CA ASP A 29 13.13 13.39 -2.53
C ASP A 29 12.56 14.76 -2.11
N GLU A 30 11.95 15.48 -3.04
CA GLU A 30 11.27 16.76 -2.79
C GLU A 30 9.84 16.59 -2.25
N LYS A 31 9.42 15.35 -2.00
CA LYS A 31 8.06 14.96 -1.56
C LYS A 31 6.96 15.22 -2.59
N ALA A 32 7.31 15.43 -3.86
CA ALA A 32 6.35 15.50 -4.94
C ALA A 32 5.96 14.08 -5.42
N VAL A 33 4.70 13.92 -5.85
CA VAL A 33 4.21 12.66 -6.42
C VAL A 33 4.66 12.58 -7.87
N GLU A 34 5.39 11.53 -8.24
CA GLU A 34 5.91 11.33 -9.60
C GLU A 34 5.02 10.44 -10.46
N GLY A 35 4.22 9.60 -9.81
CA GLY A 35 3.33 8.69 -10.52
C GLY A 35 2.64 7.70 -9.60
N ILE A 36 1.84 6.85 -10.24
CA ILE A 36 1.05 5.82 -9.58
C ILE A 36 1.46 4.45 -10.12
N ASN A 37 1.73 3.53 -9.21
CA ASN A 37 1.75 2.10 -9.50
C ASN A 37 0.42 1.51 -9.08
N LYS A 38 -0.35 1.01 -10.05
CA LYS A 38 -1.55 0.21 -9.81
C LYS A 38 -1.20 -1.26 -9.96
N THR A 39 -1.75 -2.09 -9.09
CA THR A 39 -1.68 -3.55 -9.25
C THR A 39 -3.05 -4.15 -9.01
N GLU A 40 -3.46 -5.05 -9.88
CA GLU A 40 -4.64 -5.89 -9.70
C GLU A 40 -4.20 -7.35 -9.73
N CYS A 41 -4.65 -8.15 -8.77
CA CYS A 41 -4.35 -9.57 -8.73
C CYS A 41 -5.43 -10.33 -7.96
N ALA A 42 -5.39 -11.66 -8.04
CA ALA A 42 -6.33 -12.48 -7.27
C ALA A 42 -6.05 -12.43 -5.76
N TYR A 43 -4.80 -12.13 -5.39
CA TYR A 43 -4.29 -12.35 -4.04
C TYR A 43 -3.13 -11.41 -3.69
N ILE A 44 -3.20 -10.71 -2.55
CA ILE A 44 -2.07 -10.00 -1.93
C ILE A 44 -1.84 -10.54 -0.53
N SER A 45 -0.61 -10.93 -0.21
CA SER A 45 -0.20 -11.24 1.17
C SER A 45 0.90 -10.30 1.65
N ILE A 46 0.78 -9.87 2.91
CA ILE A 46 1.73 -8.99 3.58
C ILE A 46 2.20 -9.70 4.84
N SER A 47 3.50 -9.89 5.01
CA SER A 47 4.09 -10.41 6.25
C SER A 47 4.73 -9.28 7.04
N PHE A 48 4.63 -9.38 8.36
CA PHE A 48 5.18 -8.41 9.30
C PHE A 48 6.22 -9.06 10.19
N GLU A 49 7.29 -8.33 10.47
CA GLU A 49 8.34 -8.68 11.44
C GLU A 49 8.56 -7.47 12.35
N GLU A 50 8.45 -7.67 13.66
CA GLU A 50 8.55 -6.61 14.68
C GLU A 50 7.61 -5.40 14.42
N GLY A 51 6.44 -5.65 13.83
CA GLY A 51 5.47 -4.61 13.47
C GLY A 51 5.78 -3.86 12.16
N TYR A 52 6.88 -4.18 11.49
CA TYR A 52 7.25 -3.62 10.19
C TYR A 52 6.88 -4.58 9.06
N VAL A 53 6.48 -4.02 7.92
CA VAL A 53 6.26 -4.82 6.70
C VAL A 53 7.60 -5.41 6.26
N GLN A 54 7.69 -6.72 6.32
CA GLN A 54 8.86 -7.47 5.86
C GLN A 54 8.74 -7.80 4.37
N LYS A 55 7.54 -8.19 3.92
CA LYS A 55 7.31 -8.62 2.53
C LYS A 55 5.89 -8.37 2.07
N ILE A 56 5.74 -8.01 0.80
CA ILE A 56 4.46 -7.95 0.08
C ILE A 56 4.56 -8.88 -1.13
N ASN A 57 3.62 -9.82 -1.27
CA ASN A 57 3.50 -10.66 -2.46
C ASN A 57 2.16 -10.42 -3.14
N ALA A 58 2.19 -10.04 -4.40
CA ALA A 58 1.04 -10.09 -5.30
C ALA A 58 1.15 -11.35 -6.15
N ASN A 59 0.12 -12.19 -6.17
CA ASN A 59 0.14 -13.46 -6.88
C ASN A 59 -1.11 -13.64 -7.74
N LYS A 60 -0.91 -14.37 -8.86
CA LYS A 60 -1.93 -14.84 -9.82
C LYS A 60 -2.66 -13.70 -10.54
N SER A 61 -2.55 -13.72 -11.87
CA SER A 61 -3.13 -12.70 -12.77
C SER A 61 -2.72 -11.28 -12.35
N VAL A 62 -1.41 -11.09 -12.11
CA VAL A 62 -0.87 -9.79 -11.68
C VAL A 62 -0.84 -8.88 -12.89
N GLU A 63 -1.71 -7.89 -12.91
CA GLU A 63 -1.64 -6.76 -13.82
C GLU A 63 -1.08 -5.57 -13.04
N ALA A 64 0.12 -5.14 -13.41
CA ALA A 64 0.76 -3.98 -12.79
C ALA A 64 1.06 -2.94 -13.87
N SER A 65 0.71 -1.68 -13.59
CA SER A 65 0.94 -0.56 -14.49
C SER A 65 1.48 0.64 -13.72
N TYR A 66 2.49 1.28 -14.29
CA TYR A 66 2.97 2.58 -13.84
C TYR A 66 2.44 3.69 -14.75
N THR A 67 1.90 4.74 -14.16
CA THR A 67 1.46 5.94 -14.88
C THR A 67 2.15 7.16 -14.27
N PRO A 68 2.96 7.92 -15.05
CA PRO A 68 3.53 9.19 -14.61
C PRO A 68 2.42 10.17 -14.21
N TRP A 69 2.65 10.96 -13.17
CA TRP A 69 1.62 11.82 -12.57
C TRP A 69 0.95 12.77 -13.57
N GLU A 70 1.71 13.34 -14.49
CA GLU A 70 1.21 14.23 -15.56
C GLU A 70 0.21 13.55 -16.52
N SER A 71 0.20 12.22 -16.55
CA SER A 71 -0.68 11.40 -17.39
C SER A 71 -1.78 10.68 -16.61
N VAL A 72 -1.86 10.89 -15.29
CA VAL A 72 -2.87 10.27 -14.41
C VAL A 72 -4.18 11.06 -14.51
N SER A 73 -5.26 10.42 -14.96
CA SER A 73 -6.61 10.98 -14.86
C SER A 73 -7.14 10.93 -13.41
N GLU A 74 -8.11 11.77 -13.05
CA GLU A 74 -8.66 11.82 -11.69
C GLU A 74 -9.20 10.46 -11.20
N GLU A 75 -9.86 9.71 -12.09
CA GLU A 75 -10.37 8.36 -11.82
C GLU A 75 -9.27 7.34 -11.51
N MET A 76 -8.05 7.54 -11.98
CA MET A 76 -6.91 6.65 -11.72
C MET A 76 -6.25 6.90 -10.36
N LYS A 77 -6.55 8.04 -9.71
CA LYS A 77 -5.91 8.44 -8.44
C LYS A 77 -6.41 7.66 -7.23
N SER A 78 -7.54 6.95 -7.36
CA SER A 78 -8.15 6.24 -6.26
C SER A 78 -8.86 4.98 -6.72
N LEU A 79 -8.97 3.99 -5.82
CA LEU A 79 -9.84 2.86 -6.04
C LEU A 79 -11.28 3.24 -5.68
N PRO A 80 -12.30 2.65 -6.32
CA PRO A 80 -13.69 2.87 -5.94
C PRO A 80 -13.92 2.63 -4.44
N GLY A 81 -14.47 3.62 -3.76
CA GLY A 81 -14.72 3.56 -2.31
C GLY A 81 -13.52 3.89 -1.42
N CYS A 82 -12.36 4.22 -2.00
CA CYS A 82 -11.19 4.69 -1.26
C CYS A 82 -10.99 6.21 -1.44
N ILE A 83 -10.69 6.92 -0.35
CA ILE A 83 -10.34 8.34 -0.38
C ILE A 83 -8.89 8.47 0.12
N PRO A 84 -7.91 8.79 -0.74
CA PRO A 84 -6.54 8.99 -0.30
C PRO A 84 -6.42 10.31 0.47
N LEU A 85 -5.94 10.25 1.71
CA LEU A 85 -5.74 11.41 2.60
C LEU A 85 -4.25 11.75 2.68
N PHE A 86 -3.69 12.29 1.59
CA PHE A 86 -2.25 12.58 1.46
C PHE A 86 -1.74 13.56 2.52
N GLU A 87 -2.58 14.51 2.92
CA GLU A 87 -2.30 15.48 3.98
C GLU A 87 -2.14 14.84 5.36
N LYS A 88 -2.67 13.63 5.56
CA LYS A 88 -2.53 12.85 6.80
C LYS A 88 -1.37 11.87 6.77
N ARG A 89 -0.56 11.88 5.71
CA ARG A 89 0.61 11.00 5.61
C ARG A 89 1.57 11.31 6.76
N THR A 90 1.85 10.30 7.57
CA THR A 90 2.76 10.44 8.70
C THR A 90 4.15 10.83 8.22
N LEU A 91 4.74 11.81 8.89
CA LEU A 91 6.13 12.19 8.69
C LEU A 91 7.05 11.08 9.23
N LYS A 92 8.25 10.95 8.66
CA LYS A 92 9.23 9.92 9.04
C LYS A 92 9.59 9.92 10.53
N ASN A 93 9.52 11.08 11.19
CA ASN A 93 9.75 11.23 12.64
C ASN A 93 8.53 10.83 13.49
N GLN A 94 7.34 10.70 12.89
CA GLN A 94 6.11 10.25 13.55
C GLN A 94 5.90 8.74 13.44
N THR A 95 6.64 8.05 12.56
CA THR A 95 6.53 6.60 12.34
C THR A 95 7.51 5.77 13.17
N ARG A 96 8.41 6.39 13.93
CA ARG A 96 9.31 5.70 14.85
C ARG A 96 8.81 5.82 16.29
N PRO A 97 8.79 4.73 17.08
CA PRO A 97 8.61 4.85 18.52
C PRO A 97 9.68 5.80 19.08
N ASN A 98 9.26 6.78 19.89
CA ASN A 98 10.21 7.53 20.70
C ASN A 98 10.76 6.54 21.72
N LEU A 99 12.05 6.20 21.61
CA LEU A 99 12.76 5.53 22.70
C LEU A 99 12.79 6.52 23.87
N GLN A 100 11.92 6.31 24.85
CA GLN A 100 12.01 6.96 26.17
C GLN A 100 13.10 6.29 27.00
#